data_AF-A0A396Z831-F1
#
_entry.id   AF-A0A396Z831-F1
#
_cell.length_a   1.000
_cell.length_b   1.000
_cell.length_c   1.000
_cell.angle_alpha   90.00
_cell.angle_beta   90.00
_cell.angle_gamma   90.00
#
_symmetry.space_group_name_H-M   'P 1'
#
loop_
_entity.id
_entity.type
_entity.pdbx_description
1 polymer ?
#
loop_
_entity_poly.entity_id
_entity_poly.type
_entity_poly.pdbx_seq_one_letter_code
_entity_poly.pdbx_strand_id
1 'polypeptide(L)'
;MVHKVFNFLFDLIYKKISYTFAVVVFALSGAYFGAFYAYIFGSAVIPEFTASNHREVFLAFVFSTLFASIGHSIQYGILSPFSVPGLERQIQKINSNLRPDVTLRHKNTLELESLLKYLIQLPKHNMIASFGYAIFVFSTVAITHLWSQKPFWELAFVFIGWSTAVFVYCGFSYIITDYFTGQKRVEIKVILSKKNVRINKEFGIVSLKGKFIFLLTLILLSLTILSLFVSLGNVCARV
;
A
#
# COMPACT_ATOMS: atom_id res chain seq x y z
N MET A 1 22.79 3.84 7.21
CA MET A 1 22.02 4.69 8.16
C MET A 1 20.51 4.53 7.96
N VAL A 2 19.99 4.73 6.74
CA VAL A 2 18.54 4.65 6.40
C VAL A 2 17.87 3.32 6.81
N HIS A 3 18.49 2.17 6.53
CA HIS A 3 17.92 0.86 6.90
C HIS A 3 17.70 0.69 8.42
N LYS A 4 18.61 1.24 9.25
CA LYS A 4 18.47 1.18 10.71
C LYS A 4 17.30 2.01 11.22
N VAL A 5 17.07 3.19 10.63
CA VAL A 5 15.95 4.08 10.97
C VAL A 5 14.62 3.44 10.57
N PHE A 6 14.55 2.86 9.37
CA PHE A 6 13.34 2.23 8.86
C PHE A 6 12.89 1.04 9.72
N ASN A 7 13.83 0.18 10.10
CA ASN A 7 13.55 -0.94 11.00
C ASN A 7 13.20 -0.45 12.42
N PHE A 8 13.87 0.59 12.92
CA PHE A 8 13.54 1.17 14.23
C PHE A 8 12.09 1.69 14.30
N LEU A 9 11.65 2.42 13.27
CA LEU A 9 10.28 2.92 13.17
C LEU A 9 9.27 1.77 13.06
N PHE A 10 9.58 0.75 12.26
CA PHE A 10 8.75 -0.45 12.17
C PHE A 10 8.61 -1.14 13.52
N ASP A 11 9.74 -1.39 14.21
CA ASP A 11 9.75 -2.04 15.51
C ASP A 11 9.01 -1.23 16.57
N LEU A 12 9.06 0.11 16.51
CA LEU A 12 8.33 0.98 17.43
C LEU A 12 6.82 0.79 17.28
N ILE A 13 6.31 0.76 16.04
CA ILE A 13 4.88 0.56 15.77
C ILE A 13 4.48 -0.88 16.10
N TYR A 14 5.27 -1.86 15.64
CA TYR A 14 5.04 -3.28 15.86
C TYR A 14 4.93 -3.60 17.36
N LYS A 15 5.85 -3.09 18.19
CA LYS A 15 5.84 -3.33 19.63
C LYS A 15 4.65 -2.73 20.36
N LYS A 16 4.09 -1.62 19.85
CA LYS A 16 2.98 -0.91 20.49
C LYS A 16 1.60 -1.34 20.00
N ILE A 17 1.49 -1.76 18.74
CA ILE A 17 0.19 -1.99 18.08
C ILE A 17 0.11 -3.42 17.53
N SER A 18 0.64 -3.68 16.34
CA SER A 18 0.65 -5.01 15.75
C SER A 18 1.56 -5.10 14.53
N TYR A 19 1.91 -6.33 14.15
CA TYR A 19 2.84 -6.59 13.05
C TYR A 19 2.28 -6.12 11.70
N THR A 20 1.05 -6.51 11.37
CA THR A 20 0.47 -6.17 10.05
C THR A 20 0.10 -4.70 9.95
N PHE A 21 -0.28 -4.04 11.05
CA PHE A 21 -0.50 -2.60 11.07
C PHE A 21 0.81 -1.84 10.81
N ALA A 22 1.91 -2.26 11.46
CA ALA A 22 3.23 -1.68 11.21
C ALA A 22 3.59 -1.74 9.72
N VAL A 23 3.31 -2.86 9.04
CA VAL A 23 3.51 -2.98 7.59
C VAL A 23 2.65 -1.99 6.80
N VAL A 24 1.35 -1.88 7.12
CA VAL A 24 0.42 -1.02 6.37
C VAL A 24 0.72 0.46 6.54
N VAL A 25 1.20 0.92 7.69
CA VAL A 25 1.60 2.34 7.86
C VAL A 25 2.64 2.76 6.83
N PHE A 26 3.64 1.91 6.57
CA PHE A 26 4.63 2.21 5.53
C PHE A 26 4.02 2.16 4.13
N ALA A 27 3.13 1.21 3.84
CA ALA A 27 2.43 1.18 2.56
C ALA A 27 1.57 2.43 2.33
N LEU A 28 0.83 2.87 3.36
CA LEU A 28 0.00 4.07 3.34
C LEU A 28 0.83 5.33 3.11
N SER A 29 2.02 5.46 3.71
CA SER A 29 2.88 6.64 3.46
C SER A 29 3.21 6.82 1.97
N GLY A 30 3.47 5.74 1.24
CA GLY A 30 3.64 5.77 -0.22
C GLY A 30 2.34 6.05 -0.97
N ALA A 31 1.21 5.54 -0.46
CA ALA A 31 -0.12 5.80 -1.00
C ALA A 31 -0.51 7.28 -0.96
N TYR A 32 -0.28 7.94 0.17
CA TYR A 32 -0.53 9.37 0.34
C TYR A 32 0.29 10.18 -0.66
N PHE A 33 1.58 9.89 -0.80
CA PHE A 33 2.41 10.56 -1.78
C PHE A 33 1.87 10.38 -3.22
N GLY A 34 1.55 9.15 -3.61
CA GLY A 34 1.00 8.86 -4.94
C GLY A 34 -0.37 9.50 -5.20
N ALA A 35 -1.28 9.44 -4.22
CA ALA A 35 -2.64 9.97 -4.34
C ALA A 35 -2.66 11.49 -4.45
N PHE A 36 -1.93 12.20 -3.57
CA PHE A 36 -1.86 13.66 -3.64
C PHE A 36 -1.12 14.15 -4.89
N TYR A 37 -0.03 13.47 -5.28
CA TYR A 37 0.68 13.80 -6.51
C TYR A 37 -0.21 13.64 -7.74
N ALA A 38 -0.91 12.51 -7.86
CA ALA A 38 -1.81 12.27 -8.98
C ALA A 38 -3.01 13.24 -8.99
N TYR A 39 -3.52 13.61 -7.81
CA TYR A 39 -4.59 14.60 -7.70
C TYR A 39 -4.13 15.98 -8.17
N ILE A 40 -2.95 16.45 -7.74
CA ILE A 40 -2.39 17.75 -8.15
C ILE A 40 -2.10 17.76 -9.65
N PHE A 41 -1.49 16.69 -10.18
CA PHE A 41 -1.19 16.61 -11.61
C PHE A 41 -2.46 16.50 -12.47
N GLY A 42 -3.42 15.68 -12.05
CA GLY A 42 -4.70 15.51 -12.73
C GLY A 42 -5.59 16.77 -12.68
N SER A 43 -5.49 17.56 -11.62
CA SER A 43 -6.19 18.85 -11.52
C SER A 43 -5.52 19.95 -12.36
N ALA A 44 -4.19 19.94 -12.48
CA ALA A 44 -3.45 20.92 -13.28
C ALA A 44 -3.75 20.88 -14.79
N VAL A 45 -4.26 19.75 -15.31
CA VAL A 45 -4.65 19.62 -16.73
C VAL A 45 -6.08 20.08 -17.02
N ILE A 46 -6.85 20.46 -16.00
CA ILE A 46 -8.22 20.95 -16.14
C ILE A 46 -8.17 22.50 -16.12
N PRO A 47 -8.52 23.21 -17.22
CA PRO A 47 -8.27 24.64 -17.38
C PRO A 47 -8.92 25.57 -16.33
N GLU A 48 -10.05 25.17 -15.73
CA GLU A 48 -10.78 25.96 -14.73
C GLU A 48 -10.74 25.32 -13.33
N PHE A 49 -9.80 24.42 -13.10
CA PHE A 49 -9.70 23.77 -11.80
C PHE A 49 -9.22 24.74 -10.74
N THR A 50 -10.11 25.08 -9.82
CA THR A 50 -9.78 25.90 -8.66
C THR A 50 -10.39 25.27 -7.42
N ALA A 51 -9.76 25.51 -6.26
CA ALA A 51 -10.30 25.05 -4.97
C ALA A 51 -11.71 25.63 -4.69
N SER A 52 -12.06 26.75 -5.31
CA SER A 52 -13.40 27.35 -5.26
C SER A 52 -14.39 26.66 -6.20
N ASN A 53 -13.98 26.35 -7.44
CA ASN A 53 -14.86 25.73 -8.43
C ASN A 53 -15.08 24.23 -8.14
N HIS A 54 -14.08 23.52 -7.61
CA HIS A 54 -14.12 22.07 -7.36
C HIS A 54 -14.05 21.71 -5.88
N ARG A 55 -14.55 22.59 -5.00
CA ARG A 55 -14.46 22.44 -3.55
C ARG A 55 -15.02 21.12 -3.05
N GLU A 56 -16.21 20.74 -3.52
CA GLU A 56 -16.90 19.52 -3.09
C GLU A 56 -16.10 18.28 -3.49
N VAL A 57 -15.57 18.26 -4.72
CA VAL A 57 -14.75 17.16 -5.25
C VAL A 57 -13.43 17.04 -4.49
N PHE A 58 -12.79 18.17 -4.17
CA PHE A 58 -11.57 18.19 -3.34
C PHE A 58 -11.84 17.66 -1.93
N LEU A 59 -12.90 18.13 -1.27
CA LEU A 59 -13.25 17.66 0.07
C LEU A 59 -13.61 16.17 0.04
N ALA A 60 -14.35 15.71 -0.97
CA ALA A 60 -14.65 14.29 -1.17
C ALA A 60 -13.38 13.45 -1.32
N PHE A 61 -12.39 13.91 -2.08
CA PHE A 61 -11.09 13.25 -2.20
C PHE A 61 -10.35 13.17 -0.85
N VAL A 62 -10.25 14.28 -0.12
CA VAL A 62 -9.57 14.35 1.18
C VAL A 62 -10.22 13.42 2.20
N PHE A 63 -11.54 13.52 2.37
CA PHE A 63 -12.26 12.72 3.34
C PHE A 63 -12.30 11.24 2.97
N SER A 64 -12.56 10.90 1.70
CA SER A 64 -12.56 9.49 1.27
C SER A 64 -11.18 8.85 1.43
N THR A 65 -10.09 9.59 1.15
CA THR A 65 -8.70 9.11 1.35
C THR A 65 -8.40 8.91 2.83
N LEU A 66 -8.84 9.82 3.70
CA LEU A 66 -8.72 9.67 5.15
C LEU A 66 -9.49 8.45 5.65
N PHE A 67 -10.76 8.29 5.25
CA PHE A 67 -11.58 7.13 5.63
C PHE A 67 -11.02 5.82 5.09
N ALA A 68 -10.52 5.80 3.85
CA ALA A 68 -9.83 4.65 3.28
C ALA A 68 -8.61 4.26 4.11
N SER A 69 -7.81 5.24 4.53
CA SER A 69 -6.60 5.00 5.33
C SER A 69 -6.93 4.50 6.74
N ILE A 70 -7.96 5.04 7.37
CA ILE A 70 -8.47 4.55 8.67
C ILE A 70 -9.02 3.14 8.51
N GLY A 71 -9.85 2.89 7.50
CA GLY A 71 -10.41 1.57 7.22
C GLY A 71 -9.32 0.53 7.01
N HIS A 72 -8.32 0.84 6.19
CA HIS A 72 -7.19 -0.05 5.91
C HIS A 72 -6.35 -0.31 7.17
N SER A 73 -6.15 0.72 7.99
CA SER A 73 -5.49 0.60 9.29
C SER A 73 -6.25 -0.32 10.25
N ILE A 74 -7.58 -0.21 10.30
CA ILE A 74 -8.45 -1.07 11.11
C ILE A 74 -8.41 -2.51 10.60
N GLN A 75 -8.54 -2.73 9.29
CA GLN A 75 -8.45 -4.05 8.67
C GLN A 75 -7.15 -4.77 9.05
N TYR A 76 -6.04 -4.02 9.14
CA TYR A 76 -4.71 -4.54 9.46
C TYR A 76 -4.32 -4.43 10.94
N GLY A 77 -5.25 -4.09 11.83
CA GLY A 77 -5.09 -4.28 13.27
C GLY A 77 -4.52 -3.08 14.02
N ILE A 78 -4.83 -1.83 13.62
CA ILE A 78 -4.55 -0.64 14.46
C ILE A 78 -5.20 -0.75 15.85
N LEU A 79 -6.33 -1.46 15.94
CA LEU A 79 -7.08 -1.70 17.17
C LEU A 79 -6.58 -2.91 17.98
N SER A 80 -5.42 -3.47 17.64
CA SER A 80 -4.84 -4.61 18.37
C SER A 80 -4.60 -4.35 19.86
N PRO A 81 -4.22 -3.14 20.31
CA PRO A 81 -4.15 -2.80 21.74
C PRO A 81 -5.49 -2.96 22.48
N PHE A 82 -6.61 -2.91 21.74
CA PHE A 82 -7.97 -3.10 22.26
C PHE A 82 -8.50 -4.52 21.99
N SER A 83 -7.61 -5.51 21.87
CA SER A 83 -7.94 -6.92 21.62
C SER A 83 -8.64 -7.20 20.28
N VAL A 84 -8.54 -6.30 19.31
CA VAL A 84 -9.02 -6.51 17.93
C VAL A 84 -7.80 -6.66 17.01
N PRO A 85 -7.27 -7.89 16.82
CA PRO A 85 -6.02 -8.13 16.10
C PRO A 85 -6.12 -7.91 14.58
N GLY A 86 -7.28 -7.55 14.05
CA GLY A 86 -7.53 -7.33 12.64
C GLY A 86 -8.94 -7.78 12.26
N LEU A 87 -9.45 -7.33 11.11
CA LEU A 87 -10.81 -7.67 10.70
C LEU A 87 -10.90 -9.08 10.09
N GLU A 88 -9.85 -9.51 9.39
CA GLU A 88 -9.86 -10.78 8.68
C GLU A 88 -9.08 -11.88 9.40
N ARG A 89 -9.54 -13.12 9.27
CA ARG A 89 -8.94 -14.28 9.92
C ARG A 89 -7.45 -14.45 9.65
N GLN A 90 -6.99 -14.17 8.43
CA GLN A 90 -5.56 -14.28 8.09
C GLN A 90 -4.71 -13.22 8.79
N ILE A 91 -5.20 -11.98 8.89
CA ILE A 91 -4.55 -10.88 9.59
C ILE A 91 -4.52 -11.17 11.10
N GLN A 92 -5.67 -11.58 11.65
CA GLN A 92 -5.79 -11.95 13.07
C GLN A 92 -4.79 -13.04 13.43
N LYS A 93 -4.64 -14.08 12.60
CA LYS A 93 -3.67 -15.16 12.82
C LYS A 93 -2.23 -14.66 12.76
N ILE A 94 -1.89 -13.73 11.87
CA ILE A 94 -0.53 -13.17 11.86
C ILE A 94 -0.27 -12.38 13.14
N ASN A 95 -1.17 -11.46 13.51
CA ASN A 95 -0.98 -10.59 14.67
C ASN A 95 -1.05 -11.32 16.01
N SER A 96 -1.79 -12.42 16.12
CA SER A 96 -1.80 -13.25 17.33
C SER A 96 -0.54 -14.11 17.49
N ASN A 97 0.10 -14.49 16.37
CA ASN A 97 1.30 -15.34 16.39
C ASN A 97 2.61 -14.53 16.39
N LEU A 98 2.61 -13.34 15.81
CA LEU A 98 3.72 -12.39 15.83
C LEU A 98 3.43 -11.29 16.85
N ARG A 99 3.46 -11.65 18.14
CA ARG A 99 3.43 -10.67 19.23
C ARG A 99 4.86 -10.49 19.78
N PRO A 100 5.23 -9.31 20.30
CA PRO A 100 6.57 -9.06 20.81
C PRO A 100 7.02 -10.00 21.94
N ASP A 101 6.07 -10.51 22.72
CA ASP A 101 6.23 -11.43 23.85
C ASP A 101 6.29 -12.91 23.44
N VAL A 102 5.95 -13.24 22.19
CA VAL A 102 5.83 -14.63 21.72
C VAL A 102 7.08 -15.05 20.95
N THR A 103 7.75 -16.11 21.44
CA THR A 103 8.92 -16.68 20.76
C THR A 103 8.50 -17.76 19.75
N LEU A 104 8.83 -17.55 18.47
CA LEU A 104 8.49 -18.48 17.38
C LEU A 104 9.07 -19.90 17.56
N ARG A 105 10.21 -20.04 18.27
CA ARG A 105 10.89 -21.34 18.45
C ARG A 105 10.05 -22.38 19.20
N HIS A 106 9.20 -21.93 20.11
CA HIS A 106 8.36 -22.82 20.95
C HIS A 106 7.07 -23.25 20.26
N LYS A 107 6.74 -22.69 19.09
CA LYS A 107 5.54 -23.08 18.35
C LYS A 107 5.68 -24.46 17.72
N ASN A 108 4.56 -25.19 17.67
CA ASN A 108 4.51 -26.48 16.98
C ASN A 108 4.68 -26.28 15.45
N THR A 109 4.95 -27.37 14.74
CA THR A 109 5.20 -27.34 13.30
C THR A 109 3.99 -26.81 12.51
N LEU A 110 2.78 -27.25 12.84
CA LEU A 110 1.56 -26.90 12.12
C LEU A 110 1.23 -25.39 12.21
N GLU A 111 1.43 -24.79 13.38
CA GLU A 111 1.30 -23.35 13.59
C GLU A 111 2.32 -22.57 12.75
N LEU A 112 3.57 -23.03 12.72
CA LEU A 112 4.64 -22.38 11.97
C LEU A 112 4.40 -22.46 10.45
N GLU A 113 3.95 -23.61 9.94
CA GLU A 113 3.57 -23.77 8.54
C GLU A 113 2.37 -22.89 8.17
N SER A 114 1.35 -22.86 9.04
CA SER A 114 0.17 -22.02 8.83
C SER A 114 0.54 -20.53 8.83
N LEU A 115 1.38 -20.09 9.77
CA LEU A 115 1.88 -18.72 9.84
C LEU A 115 2.73 -18.37 8.62
N LEU A 116 3.61 -19.27 8.19
CA LEU A 116 4.44 -19.08 7.00
C LEU A 116 3.56 -18.86 5.76
N LYS A 117 2.51 -19.66 5.59
CA LYS A 117 1.54 -19.52 4.50
C LYS A 117 0.86 -18.15 4.50
N TYR A 118 0.38 -17.70 5.66
CA TYR A 118 -0.23 -16.36 5.76
C TYR A 118 0.77 -15.24 5.45
N LEU A 119 2.01 -15.33 5.91
CA LEU A 119 3.05 -14.34 5.61
C LEU A 119 3.44 -14.33 4.12
N ILE A 120 3.40 -15.49 3.44
CA ILE A 120 3.65 -15.57 2.00
C ILE A 120 2.50 -14.91 1.21
N GLN A 121 1.26 -15.05 1.67
CA GLN A 121 0.07 -14.49 1.01
C GLN A 121 -0.16 -13.00 1.32
N LEU A 122 0.35 -12.51 2.46
CA LEU A 122 0.13 -11.15 2.94
C LEU A 122 0.44 -10.05 1.90
N PRO A 123 1.54 -10.10 1.12
CA PRO A 123 1.81 -9.08 0.10
C PRO A 123 0.72 -8.96 -0.96
N LYS A 124 0.24 -10.10 -1.47
CA LYS A 124 -0.86 -10.14 -2.44
C LYS A 124 -2.15 -9.65 -1.78
N HIS A 125 -2.40 -10.09 -0.56
CA HIS A 125 -3.57 -9.66 0.18
C HIS A 125 -3.61 -8.15 0.39
N ASN A 126 -2.49 -7.54 0.78
CA ASN A 126 -2.38 -6.10 0.98
C ASN A 126 -2.53 -5.31 -0.33
N MET A 127 -1.99 -5.81 -1.44
CA MET A 127 -2.21 -5.24 -2.76
C MET A 127 -3.70 -5.22 -3.14
N ILE A 128 -4.42 -6.33 -2.93
CA ILE A 128 -5.85 -6.42 -3.25
C ILE A 128 -6.67 -5.50 -2.35
N ALA A 129 -6.38 -5.46 -1.04
CA ALA A 129 -7.04 -4.53 -0.12
C ALA A 129 -6.79 -3.07 -0.52
N SER A 130 -5.55 -2.72 -0.87
CA SER A 130 -5.16 -1.39 -1.36
C SER A 130 -5.96 -0.98 -2.60
N PHE A 131 -6.12 -1.91 -3.55
CA PHE A 131 -6.95 -1.69 -4.75
C PHE A 131 -8.41 -1.43 -4.39
N GLY A 132 -8.98 -2.23 -3.47
CA GLY A 132 -10.36 -2.04 -3.00
C GLY A 132 -10.59 -0.66 -2.35
N TYR A 133 -9.67 -0.21 -1.49
CA TYR A 133 -9.74 1.13 -0.91
C TYR A 133 -9.57 2.24 -1.95
N ALA A 134 -8.72 2.02 -2.96
CA ALA A 134 -8.55 3.00 -4.03
C ALA A 134 -9.79 3.11 -4.92
N ILE A 135 -10.50 2.01 -5.17
CA ILE A 135 -11.81 2.02 -5.83
C ILE A 135 -12.81 2.83 -5.00
N PHE A 136 -12.86 2.62 -3.68
CA PHE A 136 -13.74 3.40 -2.80
C PHE A 136 -13.49 4.90 -2.95
N VAL A 137 -12.23 5.34 -2.89
CA VAL A 137 -11.86 6.76 -3.08
C VAL A 137 -12.33 7.29 -4.44
N PHE A 138 -12.05 6.56 -5.53
CA PHE A 138 -12.47 6.99 -6.87
C PHE A 138 -13.98 7.05 -7.02
N SER A 139 -14.70 6.04 -6.55
CA SER A 139 -16.16 6.02 -6.60
C SER A 139 -16.75 7.21 -5.85
N THR A 140 -16.23 7.56 -4.66
CA THR A 140 -16.67 8.76 -3.93
C THR A 140 -16.40 10.04 -4.75
N VAL A 141 -15.19 10.20 -5.29
CA VAL A 141 -14.83 11.35 -6.12
C VAL A 141 -15.71 11.45 -7.38
N ALA A 142 -15.91 10.34 -8.08
CA ALA A 142 -16.72 10.26 -9.30
C ALA A 142 -18.19 10.60 -9.02
N ILE A 143 -18.77 10.04 -7.95
CA ILE A 143 -20.15 10.34 -7.55
C ILE A 143 -20.30 11.82 -7.21
N THR A 144 -19.38 12.39 -6.41
CA THR A 144 -19.42 13.81 -6.07
C THR A 144 -19.24 14.69 -7.30
N HIS A 145 -18.34 14.33 -8.22
CA HIS A 145 -18.11 15.06 -9.47
C HIS A 145 -19.36 15.12 -10.35
N LEU A 146 -20.06 13.99 -10.51
CA LEU A 146 -21.32 13.92 -11.26
C LEU A 146 -22.45 14.67 -10.54
N TRP A 147 -22.55 14.59 -9.21
CA TRP A 147 -23.55 15.32 -8.44
C TRP A 147 -23.35 16.84 -8.54
N SER A 148 -22.10 17.30 -8.45
CA SER A 148 -21.73 18.71 -8.62
C SER A 148 -21.86 19.21 -10.07
N GLN A 149 -22.45 18.42 -10.98
CA GLN A 149 -22.70 18.73 -12.39
C GLN A 149 -21.44 19.22 -13.13
N LYS A 150 -20.28 18.66 -12.77
CA LYS A 150 -19.01 19.01 -13.42
C LYS A 150 -18.92 18.36 -14.80
N PRO A 151 -18.17 18.97 -15.74
CA PRO A 151 -18.07 18.46 -17.11
C PRO A 151 -17.54 17.02 -17.14
N PHE A 152 -18.26 16.11 -17.79
CA PHE A 152 -17.92 14.68 -17.82
C PHE A 152 -16.50 14.39 -18.34
N TRP A 153 -15.98 15.22 -19.24
CA TRP A 153 -14.63 15.06 -19.79
C TRP A 153 -13.54 15.19 -18.71
N GLU A 154 -13.78 15.97 -17.64
CA GLU A 154 -12.84 16.09 -16.51
C GLU A 154 -12.69 14.74 -15.78
N LEU A 155 -13.77 13.96 -15.69
CA LEU A 155 -13.75 12.66 -15.02
C LEU A 155 -12.82 11.67 -15.73
N ALA A 156 -12.66 11.78 -17.05
CA ALA A 156 -11.71 10.97 -17.81
C ALA A 156 -10.25 11.30 -17.41
N PHE A 157 -9.91 12.58 -17.23
CA PHE A 157 -8.59 12.98 -16.74
C PHE A 157 -8.35 12.55 -15.30
N VAL A 158 -9.36 12.69 -14.43
CA VAL A 158 -9.32 12.18 -13.06
C VAL A 158 -9.09 10.67 -13.04
N PHE A 159 -9.75 9.91 -13.92
CA PHE A 159 -9.59 8.46 -14.03
C PHE A 159 -8.18 8.05 -14.48
N ILE A 160 -7.56 8.78 -15.41
CA ILE A 160 -6.17 8.53 -15.83
C ILE A 160 -5.19 8.79 -14.68
N GLY A 161 -5.37 9.91 -13.97
CA GLY A 161 -4.58 10.23 -12.78
C GLY A 161 -4.74 9.18 -11.68
N TRP A 162 -5.99 8.80 -11.39
CA TRP A 162 -6.31 7.75 -10.43
C TRP A 162 -5.67 6.40 -10.82
N SER A 163 -5.81 5.96 -12.08
CA SER A 163 -5.24 4.70 -12.55
C SER A 163 -3.73 4.61 -12.31
N THR A 164 -3.04 5.73 -12.53
CA THR A 164 -1.60 5.86 -12.26
C THR A 164 -1.32 5.77 -10.76
N ALA A 165 -2.06 6.50 -9.93
CA ALA A 165 -1.92 6.46 -8.47
C ALA A 165 -2.16 5.05 -7.89
N VAL A 166 -3.20 4.37 -8.38
CA VAL A 166 -3.56 3.01 -7.95
C VAL A 166 -2.51 2.00 -8.34
N PHE A 167 -1.94 2.11 -9.53
CA PHE A 167 -0.83 1.25 -9.95
C PHE A 167 0.36 1.38 -9.00
N VAL A 168 0.78 2.62 -8.70
CA VAL A 168 1.87 2.90 -7.76
C VAL A 168 1.53 2.38 -6.36
N TYR A 169 0.33 2.69 -5.86
CA TYR A 169 -0.10 2.29 -4.53
C TYR A 169 -0.12 0.75 -4.38
N CYS A 170 -0.77 0.04 -5.30
CA CYS A 170 -0.87 -1.41 -5.25
C CYS A 170 0.51 -2.08 -5.28
N GLY A 171 1.40 -1.66 -6.19
CA GLY A 171 2.73 -2.24 -6.27
C GLY A 171 3.62 -1.88 -5.09
N PHE A 172 3.50 -0.66 -4.54
CA PHE A 172 4.22 -0.28 -3.33
C PHE A 172 3.74 -1.06 -2.10
N SER A 173 2.41 -1.21 -1.93
CA SER A 173 1.81 -2.07 -0.91
C SER A 173 2.32 -3.50 -1.01
N TYR A 174 2.42 -4.05 -2.22
CA TYR A 174 2.99 -5.38 -2.42
C TYR A 174 4.47 -5.45 -1.97
N ILE A 175 5.31 -4.55 -2.48
CA ILE A 175 6.76 -4.60 -2.25
C ILE A 175 7.12 -4.36 -0.79
N ILE A 176 6.52 -3.35 -0.16
CA ILE A 176 6.78 -3.04 1.25
C ILE A 176 6.35 -4.20 2.15
N THR A 177 5.19 -4.79 1.86
CA THR A 177 4.71 -5.95 2.62
C THR A 177 5.64 -7.15 2.43
N ASP A 178 6.09 -7.41 1.21
CA ASP A 178 7.01 -8.50 0.93
C ASP A 178 8.38 -8.30 1.59
N TYR A 179 8.87 -7.06 1.62
CA TYR A 179 10.10 -6.66 2.27
C TYR A 179 10.07 -6.98 3.78
N PHE A 180 9.08 -6.46 4.51
CA PHE A 180 8.98 -6.68 5.95
C PHE A 180 8.69 -8.15 6.30
N THR A 181 7.80 -8.81 5.56
CA THR A 181 7.53 -10.25 5.77
C THR A 181 8.71 -11.14 5.40
N GLY A 182 9.66 -10.67 4.58
CA GLY A 182 10.84 -11.42 4.15
C GLY A 182 11.64 -11.99 5.32
N GLN A 183 12.00 -11.14 6.28
CA GLN A 183 12.81 -11.56 7.43
C GLN A 183 12.09 -12.63 8.28
N LYS A 184 10.81 -12.43 8.59
CA LYS A 184 10.01 -13.40 9.37
C LYS A 184 9.79 -14.72 8.64
N ARG A 185 9.59 -14.68 7.31
CA ARG A 185 9.50 -15.90 6.50
C ARG A 185 10.79 -16.70 6.54
N VAL A 186 11.96 -16.05 6.48
CA VAL A 186 13.26 -16.72 6.59
C VAL A 186 13.45 -17.32 7.98
N GLU A 187 13.14 -16.56 9.04
CA GLU A 187 13.22 -17.04 10.43
C GLU A 187 12.41 -18.33 10.65
N ILE A 188 11.14 -18.34 10.20
CA ILE A 188 10.27 -19.52 10.33
C ILE A 188 10.81 -20.72 9.52
N LYS A 189 11.30 -20.49 8.30
CA LYS A 189 11.90 -21.55 7.47
C LYS A 189 13.12 -22.18 8.13
N VAL A 190 13.98 -21.38 8.78
CA VAL A 190 15.14 -21.89 9.52
C VAL A 190 14.68 -22.74 10.72
N ILE A 191 13.64 -22.32 11.44
CA ILE A 191 13.10 -23.09 12.57
C ILE A 191 12.51 -24.43 12.08
N LEU A 192 11.73 -24.42 11.00
CA LEU A 192 11.14 -25.63 10.42
C LEU A 192 12.21 -26.59 9.89
N SER A 193 13.25 -26.08 9.25
CA SER A 193 14.38 -26.88 8.76
C SER A 193 15.12 -27.57 9.90
N LYS A 194 15.30 -26.91 11.05
CA LYS A 194 15.90 -27.53 12.25
C LYS A 194 15.03 -28.63 12.85
N LYS A 195 13.73 -28.65 12.56
CA LYS A 195 12.78 -29.69 12.99
C LYS A 195 12.64 -30.85 11.99
N ASN A 196 13.51 -30.94 10.98
CA ASN A 196 13.47 -31.93 9.89
C ASN A 196 12.15 -31.95 9.10
N VAL A 197 11.44 -30.82 9.04
CA VAL A 197 10.20 -30.68 8.27
C VAL A 197 10.57 -30.35 6.83
N ARG A 198 10.10 -31.16 5.86
CA ARG A 198 10.24 -30.85 4.44
C ARG A 198 9.34 -29.66 4.10
N ILE A 199 9.94 -28.47 4.00
CA ILE A 199 9.23 -27.27 3.58
C ILE A 199 8.89 -27.41 2.10
N ASN A 200 7.61 -27.70 1.81
CA ASN A 200 7.11 -27.57 0.44
C ASN A 200 7.35 -26.13 -0.02
N LYS A 201 7.94 -25.97 -1.21
CA LYS A 201 8.23 -24.65 -1.78
C LYS A 201 6.92 -23.95 -2.14
N GLU A 202 6.26 -23.33 -1.17
CA GLU A 202 5.26 -22.31 -1.47
C GLU A 202 6.01 -21.08 -1.97
N PHE A 203 6.00 -20.89 -3.29
CA PHE A 203 6.58 -19.73 -3.94
C PHE A 203 5.65 -18.53 -3.70
N GLY A 204 6.23 -17.40 -3.28
CA GLY A 204 5.54 -16.12 -3.37
C GLY A 204 5.16 -15.85 -4.83
N ILE A 205 3.89 -15.53 -5.07
CA ILE A 205 3.27 -15.53 -6.41
C ILE A 205 3.94 -14.53 -7.37
N VAL A 206 4.47 -13.42 -6.87
CA VAL A 206 5.26 -12.49 -7.70
C VAL A 206 6.72 -12.89 -7.58
N SER A 207 7.19 -13.58 -8.61
CA SER A 207 8.62 -13.90 -8.77
C SER A 207 9.45 -12.61 -8.71
N LEU A 208 10.75 -12.73 -8.44
CA LEU A 208 11.72 -11.63 -8.53
C LEU A 208 11.52 -10.77 -9.80
N LYS A 209 11.11 -11.40 -10.91
CA LYS A 209 10.82 -10.75 -12.19
C LYS A 209 9.68 -9.72 -12.09
N GLY A 210 8.59 -10.00 -11.38
CA GLY A 210 7.47 -9.06 -11.28
C GLY A 210 7.80 -7.82 -10.44
N LYS A 211 8.62 -7.99 -9.38
CA LYS A 211 9.15 -6.85 -8.61
C LYS A 211 10.07 -5.98 -9.45
N PHE A 212 10.91 -6.62 -10.27
CA PHE A 212 11.79 -5.94 -11.20
C PHE A 212 11.01 -5.18 -12.28
N ILE A 213 9.96 -5.79 -12.85
CA ILE A 213 9.07 -5.12 -13.82
C ILE A 213 8.40 -3.91 -13.17
N PHE A 214 7.84 -4.04 -11.96
CA PHE A 214 7.23 -2.89 -11.28
C PHE A 214 8.23 -1.75 -11.06
N LEU A 215 9.43 -2.07 -10.56
CA LEU A 215 10.50 -1.08 -10.38
C LEU A 215 10.89 -0.41 -11.71
N LEU A 216 11.01 -1.21 -12.78
CA LEU A 216 11.32 -0.71 -14.12
C LEU A 216 10.21 0.22 -14.62
N THR A 217 8.93 -0.13 -14.43
CA THR A 217 7.80 0.74 -14.78
C THR A 217 7.83 2.05 -14.01
N LEU A 218 8.15 2.03 -12.71
CA LEU A 218 8.31 3.27 -11.92
C LEU A 218 9.44 4.16 -12.45
N ILE A 219 10.58 3.56 -12.80
CA ILE A 219 11.71 4.28 -13.38
C ILE A 219 11.30 4.91 -14.70
N LEU A 220 10.69 4.14 -15.61
CA LEU A 220 10.22 4.63 -16.90
C LEU A 220 9.19 5.74 -16.75
N LEU A 221 8.24 5.60 -15.83
CA LEU A 221 7.21 6.61 -15.56
C LEU A 221 7.85 7.90 -15.02
N SER A 222 8.80 7.79 -14.10
CA SER A 222 9.58 8.93 -13.60
C SER A 222 10.36 9.63 -14.71
N LEU A 223 10.99 8.88 -15.62
CA LEU A 223 11.75 9.43 -16.75
C LEU A 223 10.83 10.12 -17.76
N THR A 224 9.65 9.54 -18.05
CA THR A 224 8.65 10.15 -18.94
C THR A 224 8.13 11.46 -18.37
N ILE A 225 7.80 11.49 -17.08
CA ILE A 225 7.36 12.72 -16.40
C ILE A 225 8.46 13.78 -16.48
N LEU A 226 9.70 13.42 -16.13
CA LEU A 226 10.84 14.34 -16.21
C LEU A 226 11.05 14.88 -17.64
N SER A 227 10.96 14.01 -18.64
CA SER A 227 11.09 14.38 -20.06
C SER A 227 10.00 15.36 -20.49
N LEU A 228 8.74 15.13 -20.09
CA LEU A 228 7.64 16.06 -20.34
C LEU A 228 7.86 17.42 -19.68
N PHE A 229 8.30 17.44 -18.42
CA PHE A 229 8.61 18.69 -17.71
C PHE A 229 9.75 19.47 -18.37
N VAL A 230 10.84 18.79 -18.78
CA VAL A 230 11.96 19.43 -19.49
C VAL A 230 11.52 19.96 -20.86
N SER A 231 10.72 19.19 -21.59
CA SER A 231 10.18 19.59 -22.89
C SER A 231 9.30 20.83 -22.78
N LEU A 232 8.34 20.86 -21.83
CA LEU A 232 7.46 22.00 -21.59
C LEU A 232 8.21 23.22 -21.05
N GLY A 233 9.19 23.01 -20.16
CA GLY A 233 10.06 24.08 -19.65
C GLY A 233 10.91 24.73 -20.75
N ASN A 234 11.39 23.96 -21.72
CA ASN A 234 12.12 24.48 -22.89
C ASN A 234 11.23 25.25 -23.88
N VAL A 235 9.93 24.96 -23.92
CA VAL A 235 8.97 25.72 -24.74
C VAL A 235 8.66 27.08 -24.10
N CYS A 236 8.50 27.16 -22.78
CA CYS A 236 8.28 28.43 -22.08
C CYS A 236 9.54 29.33 -22.00
N ALA A 237 10.75 28.77 -22.06
CA ALA A 237 11.99 29.54 -22.04
C ALA A 237 12.40 30.12 -23.43
N ARG A 238 11.64 29.80 -24.49
CA ARG A 238 11.87 30.30 -25.87
C ARG A 238 10.84 31.33 -26.32
N VAL A 239 9.97 31.80 -25.43
CA VAL A 239 9.08 32.95 -25.62
C VAL A 239 9.64 34.11 -24.81
#